data_AF-A0A844BSB6-F1
#
_entry.id   AF-A0A844BSB6-F1
#
_cell.length_a   1.000
_cell.length_b   1.000
_cell.length_c   1.000
_cell.angle_alpha   90.00
_cell.angle_beta   90.00
_cell.angle_gamma   90.00
#
_symmetry.space_group_name_H-M   'P 1'
#
loop_
_entity.id
_entity.type
_entity.pdbx_description
1 polymer ?
#
loop_
_entity_poly.entity_id
_entity_poly.type
_entity_poly.pdbx_seq_one_letter_code
_entity_poly.pdbx_strand_id
1 'polypeptide(L)'
;MFILGGSQNKYKALYSDGDGFIMFYKCLEKGVIQWPRTKEEVRKISQQELRWLLEGLKTDQPKSIKKVRPGCFNQLKKQLDSLLNQ
;
A
#
# COMPACT_ATOMS: atom_id res chain seq x y z
N MET A 1 10.52 9.34 -2.46
CA MET A 1 9.45 9.30 -3.48
C MET A 1 8.39 10.32 -3.09
N PHE A 2 8.12 11.30 -3.94
CA PHE A 2 7.09 12.33 -3.72
C PHE A 2 5.88 12.01 -4.58
N ILE A 3 4.66 12.09 -4.04
CA ILE A 3 3.43 11.83 -4.80
C ILE A 3 2.61 13.11 -4.86
N LEU A 4 2.24 13.50 -6.09
CA LEU A 4 1.49 14.70 -6.39
C LEU A 4 0.11 14.30 -6.93
N GLY A 5 -0.94 14.84 -6.31
CA GLY A 5 -2.33 14.66 -6.70
C GLY A 5 -2.97 16.00 -7.04
N GLY A 6 -3.40 16.15 -8.29
CA GLY A 6 -4.15 17.33 -8.75
C GLY A 6 -5.54 16.96 -9.28
N SER A 7 -5.62 15.87 -10.03
CA SER A 7 -6.88 15.28 -10.46
C SER A 7 -7.20 14.05 -9.62
N GLN A 8 -8.49 13.75 -9.44
CA GLN A 8 -8.89 12.58 -8.68
C GLN A 8 -8.50 11.26 -9.36
N ASN A 9 -8.38 11.24 -10.69
CA ASN A 9 -8.18 9.99 -11.43
C ASN A 9 -6.71 9.78 -11.84
N LYS A 10 -5.82 10.71 -11.50
CA LYS A 10 -4.44 10.74 -12.01
C LYS A 10 -3.46 11.12 -10.91
N TYR A 11 -2.26 10.56 -10.97
CA TYR A 11 -1.18 10.97 -10.08
C TYR A 11 0.17 10.89 -10.72
N LYS A 12 1.08 11.66 -10.13
CA LYS A 12 2.50 11.64 -10.47
C LYS A 12 3.28 11.21 -9.24
N ALA A 13 4.19 10.27 -9.41
CA ALA A 13 5.16 9.93 -8.38
C ALA A 13 6.56 10.22 -8.89
N LEU A 14 7.30 11.00 -8.11
CA LEU A 14 8.68 11.38 -8.38
C LEU A 14 9.61 10.53 -7.51
N TYR A 15 10.52 9.79 -8.13
CA TYR A 15 11.59 9.07 -7.47
C TYR A 15 12.93 9.74 -7.82
N SER A 16 13.75 10.07 -6.84
CA SER A 16 15.08 10.64 -7.08
C SER A 16 16.11 9.53 -6.99
N ASP A 17 16.94 9.41 -8.01
CA ASP A 17 17.98 8.38 -8.13
C ASP A 17 19.39 8.95 -7.88
N GLY A 18 19.48 10.12 -7.23
CA GLY A 18 20.72 10.85 -6.99
C GLY A 18 21.09 11.83 -8.11
N ASP A 19 21.22 11.33 -9.34
CA ASP A 19 21.64 12.13 -10.52
C ASP A 19 20.45 12.69 -11.33
N GLY A 20 19.23 12.35 -10.92
CA GLY A 20 18.02 12.79 -11.60
C GLY A 20 16.75 12.35 -10.91
N PHE A 21 15.65 12.48 -11.66
CA PHE A 21 14.32 12.11 -11.21
C PHE A 21 13.60 11.25 -12.24
N ILE A 22 13.01 10.17 -11.77
CA ILE A 22 12.06 9.36 -12.53
C ILE A 22 10.65 9.82 -12.15
N MET A 23 9.85 10.17 -13.15
CA MET A 23 8.44 10.53 -12.95
C MET A 23 7.52 9.41 -13.46
N PHE A 24 6.85 8.75 -12.53
CA PHE A 24 5.75 7.84 -12.85
C PHE A 24 4.47 8.63 -12.99
N TYR A 25 3.75 8.46 -14.09
CA TYR A 25 2.43 9.02 -14.30
C TYR A 25 1.42 7.89 -14.46
N LYS A 26 0.39 7.85 -13.62
CA LYS A 26 -0.66 6.83 -13.68
C LYS A 26 -2.03 7.48 -13.76
N CYS A 27 -2.84 7.02 -14.69
CA CYS A 27 -4.26 7.33 -14.80
C CYS A 27 -5.06 6.09 -14.41
N LEU A 28 -6.05 6.25 -13.54
CA LEU A 28 -7.04 5.22 -13.25
C LEU A 28 -8.17 5.36 -14.27
N GLU A 29 -8.42 4.29 -15.03
CA GLU A 29 -9.55 4.24 -15.98
C GLU A 29 -10.89 4.10 -15.24
N LYS A 30 -10.88 3.41 -14.10
CA LYS A 30 -12.03 3.20 -13.23
C LYS A 30 -11.67 3.56 -11.81
N GLY A 31 -12.54 4.33 -11.16
CA GLY A 31 -12.36 4.79 -9.79
C GLY A 31 -11.66 6.15 -9.68
N VAL A 32 -11.61 6.64 -8.45
CA VAL A 32 -11.05 7.93 -8.09
C VAL A 32 -10.17 7.78 -6.85
N ILE A 33 -9.08 8.52 -6.82
CA ILE A 33 -8.16 8.59 -5.70
C ILE A 33 -8.66 9.66 -4.75
N GLN A 34 -8.95 9.24 -3.53
CA GLN A 34 -9.38 10.13 -2.45
C GLN A 34 -8.16 10.74 -1.78
N TRP A 35 -7.56 11.73 -2.45
CA TRP A 35 -6.37 12.40 -1.91
C TRP A 35 -6.67 13.01 -0.53
N PRO A 36 -5.86 12.69 0.50
CA PRO A 36 -5.95 13.36 1.79
C PRO A 36 -5.83 14.86 1.61
N ARG A 37 -6.68 15.62 2.29
CA ARG A 37 -6.79 17.07 2.11
C ARG A 37 -5.94 17.83 3.11
N THR A 38 -5.62 17.20 4.24
CA THR A 38 -4.86 17.82 5.33
C THR A 38 -3.46 17.22 5.43
N LYS A 39 -2.52 18.01 5.94
CA LYS A 39 -1.14 17.54 6.17
C LYS A 39 -1.09 16.48 7.27
N GLU A 40 -1.99 16.53 8.26
CA GLU A 40 -2.06 15.50 9.29
C GLU A 40 -2.51 14.15 8.72
N GLU A 41 -3.48 14.14 7.81
CA GLU A 41 -3.92 12.90 7.15
C GLU A 41 -2.77 12.27 6.36
N VAL A 42 -2.04 13.07 5.56
CA VAL A 42 -0.89 12.57 4.78
C VAL A 42 0.16 11.91 5.68
N ARG A 43 0.46 12.51 6.84
CA ARG A 43 1.45 11.98 7.79
C ARG A 43 1.02 10.68 8.48
N LYS A 44 -0.28 10.42 8.58
CA LYS A 44 -0.83 9.25 9.28
C LYS A 44 -0.97 8.01 8.38
N ILE A 45 -0.83 8.16 7.06
CA ILE A 45 -1.02 7.06 6.11
C ILE A 45 0.10 6.02 6.26
N SER A 46 -0.28 4.80 6.56
CA SER A 46 0.60 3.63 6.52
C SER A 46 0.93 3.22 5.07
N GLN A 47 2.00 2.43 4.88
CA GLN A 47 2.34 1.92 3.55
C GLN A 47 1.23 1.08 2.90
N GLN A 48 0.42 0.39 3.70
CA GLN A 48 -0.68 -0.42 3.20
C GLN A 48 -1.84 0.47 2.72
N GLU A 49 -2.19 1.49 3.50
CA GLU A 49 -3.21 2.48 3.12
C GLU A 49 -2.76 3.29 1.91
N LEU A 50 -1.46 3.57 1.78
CA LEU A 50 -0.89 4.19 0.59
C LEU A 50 -1.08 3.32 -0.65
N ARG A 51 -0.82 2.00 -0.57
CA ARG A 51 -1.06 1.09 -1.69
C ARG A 51 -2.53 1.09 -2.11
N TRP A 52 -3.43 0.97 -1.14
CA TRP A 52 -4.88 1.05 -1.39
C TRP A 52 -5.28 2.37 -2.05
N LEU A 53 -4.77 3.50 -1.56
CA LEU A 53 -5.02 4.81 -2.14
C LEU A 53 -4.58 4.86 -3.61
N LEU A 54 -3.39 4.34 -3.93
CA LEU A 54 -2.84 4.32 -5.29
C LEU A 54 -3.51 3.30 -6.23
N GLU A 55 -4.28 2.36 -5.66
CA GLU A 55 -5.18 1.43 -6.35
C GLU A 55 -6.59 2.01 -6.52
N GLY A 56 -6.89 3.18 -5.94
CA GLY A 56 -8.21 3.81 -6.00
C GLY A 56 -9.19 3.28 -4.94
N LEU A 57 -8.69 2.58 -3.93
CA LEU A 57 -9.45 2.14 -2.76
C LEU A 57 -9.45 3.23 -1.68
N LYS A 58 -10.42 3.15 -0.75
CA LYS A 58 -10.45 4.02 0.43
C LYS A 58 -9.32 3.63 1.38
N THR A 59 -8.74 4.62 2.05
CA THR A 59 -7.72 4.43 3.10
C THR A 59 -8.32 3.73 4.31
N ASP A 60 -9.49 4.17 4.76
CA ASP A 60 -10.27 3.47 5.77
C ASP A 60 -11.04 2.31 5.13
N GLN A 61 -10.66 1.08 5.50
CA GLN A 61 -11.32 -0.15 5.09
C GLN A 61 -11.96 -0.85 6.29
N PRO A 62 -13.17 -0.45 6.69
CA PRO A 62 -13.84 -1.03 7.87
C PRO A 62 -14.15 -2.53 7.71
N LYS A 63 -14.23 -3.01 6.46
CA LYS A 63 -14.48 -4.43 6.11
C LYS A 63 -13.20 -5.21 5.78
N SER A 64 -12.01 -4.69 6.12
CA SER A 64 -10.76 -5.39 5.85
C SER A 64 -10.67 -6.69 6.66
N ILE A 65 -10.23 -7.78 6.01
CA ILE A 65 -9.97 -9.06 6.66
C ILE A 65 -8.80 -8.86 7.63
N LYS A 66 -9.10 -8.89 8.93
CA LYS A 66 -8.08 -8.76 9.96
C LYS A 66 -7.17 -9.98 9.93
N LYS A 67 -5.86 -9.77 10.02
CA LYS A 67 -4.91 -10.87 10.20
C LYS A 67 -5.24 -11.57 11.52
N VAL A 68 -5.61 -12.85 11.43
CA VAL A 68 -5.80 -13.69 12.60
C VAL A 68 -4.43 -14.07 13.14
N ARG A 69 -4.29 -14.18 14.47
CA ARG A 69 -3.07 -14.73 15.07
C ARG A 69 -2.85 -16.14 14.49
N PRO A 70 -1.67 -16.45 13.95
CA PRO A 70 -1.43 -17.79 13.43
C PRO A 70 -1.59 -18.80 14.57
N GLY A 71 -2.50 -19.75 14.38
CA GLY A 71 -2.71 -20.83 15.34
C GLY A 71 -1.53 -21.82 15.34
N CYS A 72 -1.65 -22.87 16.17
CA CYS A 72 -0.66 -23.95 16.30
C CYS A 72 -0.26 -24.59 14.96
N PHE A 73 -1.07 -24.45 13.90
CA PHE A 73 -0.74 -24.91 12.56
C PHE A 73 0.64 -24.43 12.07
N ASN A 74 1.05 -23.20 12.39
CA ASN A 74 2.37 -22.71 11.97
C ASN A 74 3.51 -23.35 12.78
N GLN A 75 3.22 -23.77 14.02
CA GLN A 75 4.15 -24.54 14.86
C GLN A 75 4.30 -25.96 14.29
N LEU A 76 3.19 -26.61 13.96
CA LEU A 76 3.17 -27.94 13.35
C LEU A 76 3.82 -27.95 11.97
N LYS A 77 3.58 -26.91 11.17
CA LYS A 77 4.20 -26.75 9.86
C LYS A 77 5.71 -26.58 10.00
N LYS A 78 6.19 -25.76 10.95
CA LYS A 78 7.62 -25.68 11.29
C LYS A 78 8.20 -27.02 11.75
N GLN A 79 7.46 -27.79 12.55
CA GLN A 79 7.90 -29.11 12.98
C GLN A 79 7.97 -30.10 11.80
N LEU A 80 6.99 -30.08 10.91
CA LEU A 80 6.93 -30.92 9.72
C LEU A 80 8.05 -30.56 8.73
N ASP A 81 8.26 -29.27 8.46
CA ASP A 81 9.33 -28.78 7.58
C ASP A 81 10.71 -29.14 8.16
N SER A 82 10.85 -29.15 9.49
CA SER A 82 12.06 -29.62 10.18
C SER A 82 12.28 -31.13 10.12
N LEU A 83 11.24 -31.93 9.91
CA LEU A 83 11.32 -33.39 9.75
C LEU A 83 11.57 -33.79 8.29
N LEU A 84 11.14 -32.98 7.33
CA LEU A 84 11.31 -33.21 5.89
C LEU A 84 12.67 -32.76 5.36
N ASN A 85 13.36 -31.87 6.07
CA ASN A 85 14.66 -31.30 5.66
C ASN A 85 15.84 -31.86 6.48
N GLN A 86 15.64 -33.03 7.09
CA GLN A 86 16.70 -33.88 7.64
C GLN A 86 17.16 -34.91 6.62
#